data_AF-A0A963Y2T4-F1
#
_entry.id   AF-A0A963Y2T4-F1
#
_cell.length_a   1.000
_cell.length_b   1.000
_cell.length_c   1.000
_cell.angle_alpha   90.00
_cell.angle_beta   90.00
_cell.angle_gamma   90.00
#
_symmetry.space_group_name_H-M   'P 1'
#
loop_
_entity.id
_entity.type
_entity.pdbx_description
1 polymer ?
#
loop_
_entity_poly.entity_id
_entity_poly.type
_entity_poly.pdbx_seq_one_letter_code
_entity_poly.pdbx_strand_id
1 'polypeptide(L)'
;MTRPSAEISPRGPLLLGAFAIAVLLGGFGAWATLTEIAGAVVASGRVEVEQNRQIVQHPDGGVVAEILVKDGDLVAAGAPLIRLDGTLLQSELAIVEGQFFEILARRGRLEAERDTAEVITYPEELSEFAVGRPDIQALMEGQDRLFAARAESQANELAQLSRRREQIASQIEGIASQRKATDSQLRLISEELKDLKTLLDRGLTQAAR
;
A
#
# COMPACT_ATOMS: atom_id res chain seq x y z
N MET A 1 -68.29 -74.34 100.61
CA MET A 1 -68.96 -73.59 99.53
C MET A 1 -68.00 -73.43 98.36
N THR A 2 -68.22 -74.20 97.31
CA THR A 2 -67.40 -74.36 96.11
C THR A 2 -67.64 -73.22 95.10
N ARG A 3 -66.58 -72.61 94.56
CA ARG A 3 -66.63 -71.75 93.35
C ARG A 3 -65.83 -72.44 92.24
N PRO A 4 -66.40 -72.63 91.03
CA PRO A 4 -65.68 -73.27 89.93
C PRO A 4 -64.78 -72.26 89.21
N SER A 5 -63.53 -72.66 88.98
CA SER A 5 -62.58 -71.98 88.10
C SER A 5 -62.91 -72.32 86.64
N ALA A 6 -63.39 -71.33 85.89
CA ALA A 6 -63.55 -71.45 84.44
C ALA A 6 -62.18 -71.42 83.77
N GLU A 7 -61.74 -72.56 83.24
CA GLU A 7 -60.53 -72.64 82.41
C GLU A 7 -60.78 -71.90 81.08
N ILE A 8 -60.21 -70.71 80.95
CA ILE A 8 -60.23 -69.94 79.70
C ILE A 8 -59.33 -70.65 78.70
N SER A 9 -59.93 -71.33 77.73
CA SER A 9 -59.19 -72.02 76.65
C SER A 9 -58.34 -71.00 75.84
N PRO A 10 -57.00 -71.15 75.80
CA PRO A 10 -56.09 -70.17 75.19
C PRO A 10 -56.11 -70.19 73.65
N ARG A 11 -56.92 -71.07 73.03
CA ARG A 11 -56.93 -71.30 71.57
C ARG A 11 -57.49 -70.11 70.77
N GLY A 12 -58.44 -69.36 71.32
CA GLY A 12 -59.04 -68.20 70.64
C GLY A 12 -58.06 -67.03 70.43
N PRO A 13 -57.42 -66.51 71.48
CA PRO A 13 -56.44 -65.43 71.37
C PRO A 13 -55.21 -65.80 70.52
N LEU A 14 -54.75 -67.06 70.58
CA LEU A 14 -53.61 -67.53 69.78
C LEU A 14 -53.92 -67.58 68.28
N LEU A 15 -55.12 -68.03 67.88
CA LEU A 15 -55.54 -68.02 66.48
C LEU A 15 -55.73 -66.60 65.95
N LEU A 16 -56.28 -65.70 66.77
CA LEU A 16 -56.41 -64.29 66.43
C LEU A 16 -55.03 -63.63 66.25
N GLY A 17 -54.07 -63.94 67.13
CA GLY A 17 -52.68 -63.48 67.02
C GLY A 17 -51.97 -64.02 65.79
N ALA A 18 -52.11 -65.32 65.50
CA ALA A 18 -51.53 -65.94 64.30
C ALA A 18 -52.12 -65.36 63.00
N PHE A 19 -53.44 -65.12 62.97
CA PHE A 19 -54.11 -64.48 61.84
C PHE A 19 -53.63 -63.02 61.66
N ALA A 20 -53.50 -62.25 62.74
CA ALA A 20 -52.97 -60.88 62.68
C ALA A 20 -51.53 -60.84 62.14
N ILE A 21 -50.68 -61.79 62.55
CA ILE A 21 -49.31 -61.94 62.02
C ILE A 21 -49.34 -62.30 60.53
N ALA A 22 -50.21 -63.22 60.12
CA ALA A 22 -50.32 -63.61 58.71
C ALA A 22 -50.78 -62.45 57.83
N VAL A 23 -51.74 -61.63 58.30
CA VAL A 23 -52.20 -60.43 57.59
C VAL A 23 -51.10 -59.37 57.54
N LEU A 24 -50.36 -59.16 58.62
CA LEU A 24 -49.26 -58.20 58.66
C LEU A 24 -48.14 -58.58 57.69
N LEU A 25 -47.65 -59.82 57.79
CA LEU A 25 -46.56 -60.32 56.95
C LEU A 25 -46.98 -60.45 55.48
N GLY A 26 -48.19 -60.95 55.23
CA GLY A 26 -48.74 -61.05 53.87
C GLY A 26 -49.00 -59.69 53.25
N GLY A 27 -49.59 -58.76 54.01
CA GLY A 27 -49.86 -57.39 53.55
C GLY A 27 -48.59 -56.60 53.30
N PHE A 28 -47.61 -56.65 54.21
CA PHE A 28 -46.33 -55.97 54.03
C PHE A 28 -45.52 -56.60 52.89
N GLY A 29 -45.50 -57.93 52.78
CA GLY A 29 -44.83 -58.62 51.68
C GLY A 29 -45.42 -58.30 50.32
N ALA A 30 -46.75 -58.28 50.21
CA ALA A 30 -47.43 -57.85 48.98
C ALA A 30 -47.14 -56.38 48.67
N TRP A 31 -47.20 -55.49 49.66
CA TRP A 31 -46.88 -54.07 49.45
C TRP A 31 -45.42 -53.85 49.02
N ALA A 32 -44.45 -54.49 49.69
CA ALA A 32 -43.02 -54.33 49.38
C ALA A 32 -42.63 -54.89 48.00
N THR A 33 -43.37 -55.88 47.49
CA THR A 33 -43.11 -56.48 46.16
C THR A 33 -43.82 -55.76 45.03
N LEU A 34 -45.00 -55.16 45.30
CA LEU A 34 -45.76 -54.43 44.28
C LEU A 34 -45.42 -52.93 44.22
N THR A 35 -44.75 -52.39 45.24
CA THR A 35 -44.45 -50.95 45.28
C THR A 35 -43.12 -50.65 44.60
N GLU A 36 -43.18 -49.94 43.48
CA GLU A 36 -42.01 -49.29 42.87
C GLU A 36 -41.79 -47.92 43.50
N ILE A 37 -40.60 -47.69 44.07
CA ILE A 37 -40.23 -46.39 44.62
C ILE A 37 -39.59 -45.58 43.48
N ALA A 38 -40.29 -44.55 43.01
CA ALA A 38 -39.75 -43.60 42.03
C ALA A 38 -38.63 -42.77 42.68
N GLY A 39 -37.37 -43.11 42.37
CA GLY A 39 -36.20 -42.32 42.74
C GLY A 39 -35.69 -41.53 41.53
N ALA A 40 -35.61 -40.20 41.65
CA ALA A 40 -34.90 -39.37 40.69
C ALA A 40 -33.55 -38.95 41.30
N VAL A 41 -32.45 -39.32 40.65
CA VAL A 41 -31.11 -38.79 41.00
C VAL A 41 -30.95 -37.46 40.30
N VAL A 42 -31.11 -36.36 41.04
CA VAL A 42 -30.84 -35.01 40.54
C VAL A 42 -29.35 -34.73 40.70
N ALA A 43 -28.57 -34.87 39.62
CA ALA A 43 -27.18 -34.43 39.58
C ALA A 43 -27.12 -33.00 39.03
N SER A 44 -26.62 -32.04 39.82
CA SER A 44 -26.36 -30.68 39.33
C SER A 44 -25.04 -30.64 38.56
N GLY A 45 -25.11 -30.63 37.23
CA GLY A 45 -23.98 -30.29 36.37
C GLY A 45 -23.91 -28.79 36.10
N ARG A 46 -22.72 -28.19 36.23
CA ARG A 46 -22.45 -26.82 35.78
C ARG A 46 -21.39 -26.88 34.68
N VAL A 47 -21.74 -26.41 33.48
CA VAL A 47 -20.78 -26.19 32.40
C VAL A 47 -20.15 -24.82 32.65
N GLU A 48 -18.88 -24.80 33.00
CA GLU A 48 -18.09 -23.58 33.14
C GLU A 48 -17.10 -23.51 31.98
N VAL A 49 -16.96 -22.32 31.39
CA VAL A 49 -16.05 -22.12 30.27
C VAL A 49 -14.64 -21.95 30.87
N GLU A 50 -13.78 -22.95 30.70
CA GLU A 50 -12.42 -22.97 31.26
C GLU A 50 -11.51 -21.88 30.66
N GLN A 51 -11.82 -21.39 29.45
CA GLN A 51 -11.02 -20.39 28.76
C GLN A 51 -11.54 -18.95 28.92
N ASN A 52 -10.59 -18.05 29.19
CA ASN A 52 -10.80 -16.60 29.15
C ASN A 52 -11.32 -16.18 27.77
N ARG A 53 -12.51 -15.60 27.72
CA ARG A 53 -13.09 -15.01 26.51
C ARG A 53 -12.13 -13.94 25.96
N GLN A 54 -11.66 -14.13 24.74
CA GLN A 54 -10.83 -13.16 24.02
C GLN A 54 -11.71 -12.24 23.18
N ILE A 55 -11.52 -10.92 23.31
CA ILE A 55 -12.22 -9.92 22.51
C ILE A 55 -11.36 -9.63 21.28
N VAL A 56 -11.93 -9.85 20.09
CA VAL A 56 -11.28 -9.52 18.82
C VAL A 56 -11.78 -8.15 18.35
N GLN A 57 -10.86 -7.23 18.09
CA GLN A 57 -11.18 -5.86 17.68
C GLN A 57 -10.19 -5.39 16.60
N HIS A 58 -10.69 -4.67 15.59
CA HIS A 58 -9.84 -4.01 14.60
C HIS A 58 -9.16 -2.77 15.22
N PRO A 59 -7.82 -2.59 15.10
CA PRO A 59 -7.09 -1.51 15.76
C PRO A 59 -7.57 -0.12 15.34
N ASP A 60 -7.84 0.08 14.05
CA ASP A 60 -8.23 1.38 13.49
C ASP A 60 -9.76 1.53 13.35
N GLY A 61 -10.52 0.46 13.62
CA GLY A 61 -11.95 0.39 13.29
C GLY A 61 -12.23 0.40 11.78
N GLY A 62 -13.48 0.66 11.38
CA GLY A 62 -13.90 0.73 9.97
C GLY A 62 -15.39 0.41 9.78
N VAL A 63 -15.85 0.52 8.53
CA VAL A 63 -17.21 0.11 8.15
C VAL A 63 -17.21 -1.40 7.89
N VAL A 64 -18.13 -2.14 8.51
CA VAL A 64 -18.28 -3.58 8.27
C VAL A 64 -18.96 -3.80 6.93
N ALA A 65 -18.29 -4.52 6.02
CA ALA A 65 -18.86 -4.95 4.75
C ALA A 65 -19.60 -6.29 4.91
N GLU A 66 -19.00 -7.24 5.64
CA GLU A 66 -19.55 -8.59 5.78
C GLU A 66 -19.17 -9.19 7.14
N ILE A 67 -20.10 -9.91 7.77
CA ILE A 67 -19.84 -10.75 8.94
C ILE A 67 -19.89 -12.21 8.47
N LEU A 68 -18.79 -12.94 8.62
CA LEU A 68 -18.57 -14.26 8.03
C LEU A 68 -18.93 -15.42 8.96
N VAL A 69 -19.26 -15.13 10.22
CA VAL A 69 -19.51 -16.11 11.29
C VAL A 69 -20.78 -15.75 12.05
N LYS A 70 -21.38 -16.75 12.69
CA LYS A 70 -22.56 -16.60 13.57
C LYS A 70 -22.23 -17.07 14.97
N ASP A 71 -23.09 -16.67 15.91
CA ASP A 71 -22.97 -17.10 17.30
C ASP A 71 -23.04 -18.63 17.39
N GLY A 72 -22.03 -19.22 18.05
CA GLY A 72 -21.90 -20.67 18.23
C GLY A 72 -21.07 -21.37 17.15
N ASP A 73 -20.61 -20.67 16.11
CA ASP A 73 -19.72 -21.25 15.11
C ASP A 73 -18.33 -21.57 15.71
N LEU A 74 -17.80 -22.74 15.36
CA LEU A 74 -16.43 -23.13 15.68
C LEU A 74 -15.48 -22.55 14.62
N VAL A 75 -14.52 -21.72 15.06
CA VAL A 75 -13.57 -21.03 14.17
C VAL A 75 -12.14 -21.45 14.47
N ALA A 76 -11.35 -21.67 13.42
CA ALA A 76 -9.92 -21.94 13.53
C ALA A 76 -9.12 -20.62 13.63
N ALA A 77 -7.91 -20.68 14.19
CA ALA A 77 -7.01 -19.53 14.21
C ALA A 77 -6.68 -19.08 12.77
N GLY A 78 -6.76 -17.76 12.53
CA GLY A 78 -6.56 -17.16 11.20
C GLY A 78 -7.80 -17.19 10.29
N ALA A 79 -8.92 -17.78 10.72
CA ALA A 79 -10.15 -17.72 9.97
C ALA A 79 -10.68 -16.27 9.91
N PRO A 80 -11.11 -15.77 8.74
CA PRO A 80 -11.68 -14.43 8.63
C PRO A 80 -13.06 -14.41 9.30
N LEU A 81 -13.23 -13.53 10.28
CA LEU A 81 -14.49 -13.39 11.04
C LEU A 81 -15.37 -12.27 10.49
N ILE A 82 -14.75 -11.16 10.09
CA ILE A 82 -15.40 -9.94 9.61
C ILE A 82 -14.56 -9.40 8.44
N ARG A 83 -15.23 -8.91 7.40
CA ARG A 83 -14.63 -8.16 6.30
C ARG A 83 -15.05 -6.69 6.43
N LEU A 84 -14.07 -5.80 6.45
CA LEU A 84 -14.32 -4.35 6.42
C LEU A 84 -14.44 -3.85 4.98
N ASP A 85 -15.16 -2.75 4.79
CA ASP A 85 -15.20 -2.03 3.52
C ASP A 85 -13.86 -1.33 3.28
N GLY A 86 -13.15 -1.79 2.24
CA GLY A 86 -11.84 -1.29 1.85
C GLY A 86 -11.87 -0.22 0.77
N THR A 87 -13.04 0.28 0.34
CA THR A 87 -13.15 1.17 -0.84
C THR A 87 -12.27 2.40 -0.75
N LEU A 88 -12.22 3.05 0.43
CA LEU A 88 -11.36 4.22 0.65
C LEU A 88 -9.88 3.84 0.59
N LEU A 89 -9.47 2.79 1.30
CA LEU A 89 -8.09 2.30 1.33
C LEU A 89 -7.59 1.84 -0.05
N GLN A 90 -8.46 1.21 -0.85
CA GLN A 90 -8.14 0.83 -2.22
C GLN A 90 -7.94 2.05 -3.12
N SER A 91 -8.74 3.10 -2.92
CA SER A 91 -8.58 4.37 -3.64
C SER A 91 -7.28 5.07 -3.26
N GLU A 92 -6.95 5.12 -1.98
CA GLU A 92 -5.68 5.66 -1.48
C GLU A 92 -4.49 4.86 -2.01
N LEU A 93 -4.57 3.52 -1.98
CA LEU A 93 -3.55 2.65 -2.54
C LEU A 93 -3.32 2.95 -4.01
N ALA A 94 -4.39 3.05 -4.82
CA ALA A 94 -4.28 3.35 -6.25
C ALA A 94 -3.61 4.72 -6.52
N ILE A 95 -3.90 5.73 -5.69
CA ILE A 95 -3.28 7.05 -5.80
C ILE A 95 -1.77 6.98 -5.47
N VAL A 96 -1.43 6.35 -4.34
CA VAL A 96 -0.04 6.25 -3.87
C VAL A 96 0.79 5.41 -4.83
N GLU A 97 0.25 4.30 -5.30
CA GLU A 97 0.86 3.45 -6.32
C GLU A 97 1.08 4.23 -7.63
N GLY A 98 0.07 4.97 -8.11
CA GLY A 98 0.20 5.81 -9.30
C GLY A 98 1.33 6.82 -9.18
N GLN A 99 1.42 7.52 -8.04
CA GLN A 99 2.51 8.47 -7.76
C GLN A 99 3.86 7.78 -7.68
N PHE A 100 3.93 6.61 -7.05
CA PHE A 100 5.15 5.82 -6.94
C PHE A 100 5.69 5.43 -8.31
N PHE A 101 4.85 4.88 -9.20
CA PHE A 101 5.26 4.50 -10.55
C PHE A 101 5.66 5.72 -11.40
N GLU A 102 4.97 6.86 -11.25
CA GLU A 102 5.36 8.10 -11.93
C GLU A 102 6.76 8.55 -11.51
N ILE A 103 7.06 8.51 -10.21
CA ILE A 103 8.37 8.88 -9.68
C ILE A 103 9.45 7.93 -10.19
N LEU A 104 9.20 6.62 -10.21
CA LEU A 104 10.15 5.64 -10.75
C LEU A 104 10.43 5.85 -12.25
N ALA A 105 9.39 6.06 -13.04
CA ALA A 105 9.54 6.30 -14.48
C ALA A 105 10.32 7.61 -14.73
N ARG A 106 9.97 8.67 -14.00
CA ARG A 106 10.66 9.96 -14.06
C ARG A 106 12.12 9.84 -13.63
N ARG A 107 12.40 9.06 -12.59
CA ARG A 107 13.77 8.79 -12.11
C ARG A 107 14.60 8.15 -13.21
N GLY A 108 14.10 7.10 -13.87
CA GLY A 108 14.79 6.46 -14.98
C GLY A 108 15.16 7.47 -16.07
N ARG A 109 14.21 8.31 -16.49
CA ARG A 109 14.48 9.39 -17.47
C ARG A 109 15.56 10.35 -17.00
N LEU A 110 15.48 10.85 -15.76
CA LEU A 110 16.43 11.82 -15.23
C LEU A 110 17.84 11.24 -15.07
N GLU A 111 17.96 9.96 -14.70
CA GLU A 111 19.24 9.25 -14.66
C GLU A 111 19.82 9.11 -16.08
N ALA A 112 19.00 8.75 -17.07
CA ALA A 112 19.43 8.70 -18.46
C ALA A 112 19.86 10.08 -19.01
N GLU A 113 19.12 11.15 -18.70
CA GLU A 113 19.49 12.53 -19.08
C GLU A 113 20.80 12.96 -18.42
N ARG A 114 20.99 12.68 -17.13
CA ARG A 114 22.22 12.99 -16.38
C ARG A 114 23.43 12.32 -17.00
N ASP A 115 23.29 11.04 -17.35
CA ASP A 115 24.39 10.21 -17.83
C ASP A 115 24.58 10.32 -19.36
N THR A 116 23.76 11.14 -20.04
CA THR A 116 23.76 11.29 -21.51
C THR A 116 23.61 9.92 -22.21
N ALA A 117 22.77 9.07 -21.65
CA ALA A 117 22.47 7.75 -22.22
C ALA A 117 21.67 7.89 -23.53
N GLU A 118 21.74 6.90 -24.41
CA GLU A 118 20.92 6.89 -25.65
C GLU A 118 19.48 6.42 -25.38
N VAL A 119 19.28 5.63 -24.33
CA VAL A 119 18.00 4.99 -23.99
C VAL A 119 17.78 5.05 -22.48
N ILE A 120 16.52 5.16 -22.06
CA ILE A 120 16.14 5.10 -20.66
C ILE A 120 16.27 3.66 -20.16
N THR A 121 17.01 3.47 -19.07
CA THR A 121 16.99 2.22 -18.31
C THR A 121 16.12 2.43 -17.08
N TYR A 122 14.98 1.74 -17.04
CA TYR A 122 14.06 1.81 -15.90
C TYR A 122 14.51 0.88 -14.77
N PRO A 123 14.20 1.23 -13.49
CA PRO A 123 14.39 0.32 -12.38
C PRO A 123 13.67 -1.02 -12.60
N GLU A 124 14.25 -2.11 -12.08
CA GLU A 124 13.70 -3.45 -12.21
C GLU A 124 12.29 -3.53 -11.62
N GLU A 125 12.06 -2.88 -10.47
CA GLU A 125 10.75 -2.89 -9.82
C GLU A 125 9.66 -2.35 -10.75
N LEU A 126 9.92 -1.24 -11.45
CA LEU A 126 8.96 -0.66 -12.40
C LEU A 126 8.69 -1.60 -13.58
N SER A 127 9.74 -2.24 -14.08
CA SER A 127 9.68 -3.12 -15.24
C SER A 127 8.89 -4.40 -14.95
N GLU A 128 9.04 -4.95 -13.75
CA GLU A 128 8.23 -6.08 -13.26
C GLU A 128 6.76 -5.68 -13.10
N PHE A 129 6.47 -4.54 -12.47
CA PHE A 129 5.10 -4.07 -12.30
C PHE A 129 4.41 -3.69 -13.61
N ALA A 130 5.16 -3.29 -14.64
CA ALA A 130 4.61 -2.96 -15.95
C ALA A 130 4.04 -4.20 -16.69
N VAL A 131 4.43 -5.42 -16.32
CA VAL A 131 3.96 -6.63 -16.98
C VAL A 131 2.46 -6.82 -16.72
N GLY A 132 1.66 -6.75 -17.79
CA GLY A 132 0.21 -6.91 -17.72
C GLY A 132 -0.54 -5.66 -17.22
N ARG A 133 0.15 -4.51 -17.07
CA ARG A 133 -0.42 -3.24 -16.58
C ARG A 133 -0.27 -2.11 -17.61
N PRO A 134 -1.29 -1.90 -18.47
CA PRO A 134 -1.24 -0.89 -19.53
C PRO A 134 -1.07 0.55 -19.03
N ASP A 135 -1.53 0.83 -17.82
CA ASP A 135 -1.40 2.14 -17.15
C ASP A 135 0.06 2.51 -16.90
N ILE A 136 0.89 1.57 -16.41
CA ILE A 136 2.33 1.78 -16.23
C ILE A 136 3.03 1.85 -17.58
N GLN A 137 2.68 0.98 -18.53
CA GLN A 137 3.30 0.97 -19.85
C GLN A 137 3.11 2.32 -20.56
N ALA A 138 1.91 2.88 -20.52
CA ALA A 138 1.62 4.20 -21.06
C ALA A 138 2.43 5.32 -20.38
N LEU A 139 2.71 5.18 -19.08
CA LEU A 139 3.54 6.12 -18.33
C LEU A 139 5.01 6.06 -18.77
N MET A 140 5.55 4.86 -18.95
CA MET A 140 6.92 4.64 -19.45
C MET A 140 7.06 5.18 -20.88
N GLU A 141 6.12 4.84 -21.78
CA GLU A 141 6.09 5.37 -23.15
C GLU A 141 5.98 6.91 -23.17
N GLY A 142 5.30 7.50 -22.20
CA GLY A 142 5.25 8.95 -22.00
C GLY A 142 6.62 9.54 -21.65
N GLN A 143 7.37 8.90 -20.76
CA GLN A 143 8.73 9.31 -20.41
C GLN A 143 9.71 9.11 -21.58
N ASP A 144 9.60 8.02 -22.33
CA ASP A 144 10.43 7.76 -23.52
C ASP A 144 10.25 8.86 -24.58
N ARG A 145 8.99 9.24 -24.86
CA ARG A 145 8.69 10.33 -25.79
C ARG A 145 9.23 11.67 -25.30
N LEU A 146 9.08 11.96 -24.01
CA LEU A 146 9.60 13.20 -23.42
C LEU A 146 11.13 13.25 -23.48
N PHE A 147 11.79 12.13 -23.23
CA PHE A 147 13.24 12.01 -23.32
C PHE A 147 13.76 12.27 -24.73
N ALA A 148 13.17 11.61 -25.73
CA ALA A 148 13.53 11.80 -27.13
C ALA A 148 13.34 13.27 -27.57
N ALA A 149 12.21 13.89 -27.21
CA ALA A 149 11.95 15.29 -27.52
C ALA A 149 12.96 16.25 -26.87
N ARG A 150 13.38 15.96 -25.63
CA ARG A 150 14.40 16.75 -24.93
C ARG A 150 15.77 16.61 -25.55
N ALA A 151 16.18 15.39 -25.90
CA ALA A 151 17.44 15.14 -26.57
C ALA A 151 17.50 15.85 -27.93
N GLU A 152 16.42 15.80 -28.72
CA GLU A 152 16.31 16.52 -29.99
C GLU A 152 16.39 18.05 -29.80
N SER A 153 15.65 18.59 -28.83
CA SER A 153 15.66 20.03 -28.51
C SER A 153 17.08 20.50 -28.14
N GLN A 154 17.77 19.74 -27.29
CA GLN A 154 19.14 20.06 -26.88
C GLN A 154 20.13 19.98 -28.05
N ALA A 155 20.02 18.96 -28.91
CA ALA A 155 20.86 18.83 -30.10
C ALA A 155 20.65 20.00 -31.07
N ASN A 156 19.40 20.43 -31.26
CA ASN A 156 19.06 21.59 -32.09
C ASN A 156 19.64 22.90 -31.52
N GLU A 157 19.55 23.09 -30.21
CA GLU A 157 20.14 24.27 -29.54
C GLU A 157 21.67 24.30 -29.72
N LEU A 158 22.35 23.18 -29.49
CA LEU A 158 23.79 23.05 -29.70
C LEU A 158 24.18 23.35 -31.16
N ALA A 159 23.42 22.84 -32.12
CA ALA A 159 23.66 23.09 -33.54
C ALA A 159 23.52 24.59 -33.88
N GLN A 160 22.50 25.27 -33.34
CA GLN A 160 22.31 26.71 -33.55
C GLN A 160 23.45 27.53 -32.93
N LEU A 161 23.87 27.18 -31.71
CA LEU A 161 25.00 27.83 -31.05
C LEU A 161 26.31 27.63 -31.81
N SER A 162 26.56 26.43 -32.38
CA SER A 162 27.74 26.19 -33.21
C SER A 162 27.74 27.03 -34.48
N ARG A 163 26.61 27.11 -35.19
CA ARG A 163 26.48 27.98 -36.38
C ARG A 163 26.69 29.45 -36.04
N ARG A 164 26.17 29.91 -34.90
CA ARG A 164 26.37 31.29 -34.43
C ARG A 164 27.84 31.56 -34.12
N ARG A 165 28.55 30.60 -33.51
CA ARG A 165 29.99 30.69 -33.25
C ARG A 165 30.77 30.83 -34.56
N GLU A 166 30.45 30.03 -35.57
CA GLU A 166 31.09 30.09 -36.90
C GLU A 166 30.81 31.41 -37.62
N GLN A 167 29.58 31.91 -37.56
CA GLN A 167 29.22 33.22 -38.10
C GLN A 167 30.01 34.35 -37.42
N ILE A 168 30.10 34.34 -36.09
CA ILE A 168 30.87 35.33 -35.34
C ILE A 168 32.35 35.25 -35.69
N ALA A 169 32.92 34.06 -35.82
CA ALA A 169 34.32 33.88 -36.25
C ALA A 169 34.56 34.51 -37.64
N SER A 170 33.65 34.30 -38.59
CA SER A 170 33.72 34.91 -39.92
C SER A 170 33.60 36.44 -39.88
N GLN A 171 32.76 36.97 -39.00
CA GLN A 171 32.65 38.43 -38.78
C GLN A 171 33.93 39.02 -38.21
N ILE A 172 34.56 38.34 -37.23
CA ILE A 172 35.84 38.74 -36.65
C ILE A 172 36.92 38.82 -37.74
N GLU A 173 37.00 37.81 -38.61
CA GLU A 173 37.96 37.80 -39.73
C GLU A 173 37.71 38.96 -40.71
N GLY A 174 36.46 39.21 -41.07
CA GLY A 174 36.08 40.33 -41.93
C GLY A 174 36.46 41.69 -41.34
N ILE A 175 36.15 41.90 -40.06
CA ILE A 175 36.49 43.14 -39.33
C ILE A 175 38.00 43.30 -39.19
N ALA A 176 38.74 42.22 -38.92
CA ALA A 176 40.21 42.27 -38.84
C ALA A 176 40.83 42.67 -40.19
N SER A 177 40.29 42.16 -41.29
CA SER A 177 40.70 42.54 -42.65
C SER A 177 40.39 44.00 -42.95
N GLN A 178 39.20 44.48 -42.58
CA GLN A 178 38.83 45.88 -42.73
C GLN A 178 39.74 46.81 -41.90
N ARG A 179 40.06 46.42 -40.67
CA ARG A 179 41.01 47.17 -39.82
C ARG A 179 42.37 47.30 -40.51
N LYS A 180 42.91 46.21 -41.04
CA LYS A 180 44.20 46.20 -41.75
C LYS A 180 44.19 47.09 -43.00
N ALA A 181 43.08 47.11 -43.75
CA ALA A 181 42.92 47.99 -44.90
C ALA A 181 42.89 49.46 -44.48
N THR A 182 42.13 49.80 -43.44
CA THR A 182 42.06 51.16 -42.89
C THR A 182 43.42 51.63 -42.35
N ASP A 183 44.14 50.78 -41.62
CA ASP A 183 45.50 51.08 -41.14
C ASP A 183 46.46 51.38 -42.31
N SER A 184 46.33 50.66 -43.42
CA SER A 184 47.12 50.89 -44.62
C SER A 184 46.76 52.21 -45.30
N GLN A 185 45.47 52.54 -45.39
CA GLN A 185 44.99 53.81 -45.95
C GLN A 185 45.44 54.99 -45.09
N LEU A 186 45.35 54.89 -43.77
CA LEU A 186 45.80 55.92 -42.83
C LEU A 186 47.29 56.22 -43.02
N ARG A 187 48.12 55.19 -43.20
CA ARG A 187 49.56 55.34 -43.45
C ARG A 187 49.83 56.09 -44.76
N LEU A 188 49.18 55.70 -45.85
CA LEU A 188 49.36 56.37 -47.15
C LEU A 188 48.92 57.85 -47.11
N ILE A 189 47.78 58.14 -46.49
CA ILE A 189 47.30 59.52 -46.33
C ILE A 189 48.25 60.33 -45.44
N SER A 190 48.83 59.71 -44.40
CA SER A 190 49.80 60.38 -43.53
C SER A 190 51.11 60.70 -44.26
N GLU A 191 51.57 59.80 -45.14
CA GLU A 191 52.71 60.03 -46.02
C GLU A 191 52.42 61.18 -47.01
N GLU A 192 51.27 61.14 -47.68
CA GLU A 192 50.86 62.20 -48.63
C GLU A 192 50.71 63.56 -47.95
N LEU A 193 50.12 63.62 -46.76
CA LEU A 193 50.00 64.84 -45.97
C LEU A 193 51.38 65.42 -45.60
N LYS A 194 52.35 64.55 -45.27
CA LYS A 194 53.72 64.97 -44.95
C LYS A 194 54.42 65.55 -46.18
N ASP A 195 54.25 64.93 -47.34
CA ASP A 195 54.81 65.39 -48.59
C ASP A 195 54.21 66.74 -49.01
N LEU A 196 52.89 66.88 -48.91
CA LEU A 196 52.18 68.13 -49.18
C LEU A 196 52.61 69.26 -48.24
N LYS A 197 52.78 68.99 -46.93
CA LYS A 197 53.32 69.97 -45.98
C LYS A 197 54.73 70.41 -46.37
N THR A 198 55.60 69.46 -46.72
CA THR A 198 56.97 69.75 -47.15
C THR A 198 57.00 70.60 -48.42
N LEU A 199 56.12 70.33 -49.38
CA LEU A 199 55.99 71.14 -50.59
C LEU A 199 55.45 72.54 -50.29
N LEU A 200 54.49 72.67 -49.37
CA LEU A 200 53.90 73.95 -48.97
C LEU A 200 54.95 74.84 -48.28
N ASP A 201 55.74 74.26 -47.37
CA ASP A 201 56.82 74.95 -46.68
C ASP A 201 57.89 75.47 -47.65
N ARG A 202 58.06 74.79 -48.80
CA ARG A 202 58.97 75.21 -49.88
C ARG A 202 58.33 76.18 -50.89
N GLY A 203 57.06 76.56 -50.68
CA GLY A 203 56.30 77.44 -51.58
C GLY A 203 55.93 76.80 -52.93
N LEU A 204 56.04 75.47 -53.04
CA LEU A 204 55.85 74.72 -54.29
C LEU A 204 54.39 74.24 -54.50
N THR A 205 53.50 74.52 -53.54
CA THR A 205 52.06 74.21 -53.63
C THR A 205 51.24 75.25 -52.85
N GLN A 206 49.95 75.37 -53.15
CA GLN A 206 49.01 76.25 -52.43
C GLN A 206 48.34 75.51 -51.28
N ALA A 207 48.11 76.20 -50.15
CA ALA A 207 47.31 75.67 -49.07
C ALA A 207 45.88 75.40 -49.58
N ALA A 208 45.41 74.16 -49.41
CA ALA A 208 44.01 73.81 -49.69
C ALA A 208 43.11 74.65 -48.77
N ARG A 209 42.16 75.37 -49.38
CA ARG A 209 41.23 76.28 -48.69
C ARG A 209 40.23 75.52 -47.82
#